data_AF-A0A022WDP3-F1
#
_entry.id   AF-A0A022WDP3-F1
#
_cell.length_a   1.000
_cell.length_b   1.000
_cell.length_c   1.000
_cell.angle_alpha   90.00
_cell.angle_beta   90.00
_cell.angle_gamma   90.00
#
_symmetry.space_group_name_H-M   'P 1'
#
loop_
_entity.id
_entity.type
_entity.pdbx_description
1 polymer ?
#
loop_
_entity_poly.entity_id
_entity_poly.type
_entity_poly.pdbx_seq_one_letter_code
_entity_poly.pdbx_strand_id
1 'polypeptide(L)'
;MDVTTIFTTHATLLGRYLCAGSVDFYNNLKNFDVDAEAGKRGIYHRYCIERAAAHSADVFTTVSHITAYESEHLLKRKPDGVLPNGLNVKKFSAVHEFQNLHSHSKDKINDFVRGHFYGHNDFDLENTLYFFTSGRYEYRNKGVDMFIESLARLNHRLKVSGSKTTVVAFIIMPSQTSSLTVEALKGQAVVKSLRDTLESVEKSIGKRLFERCLGWKEGDNMPDEKDLMTNQDRVLIRRRLFAMKRHNLPPIVTHNMINDSEDPILNQLRRVQLFNYPTDRVKVVFHPEFLNSANPVLPLDYDDFVRGTNLGVFPSYYEPWGYTPAECTVMGIPSITTNLAGFGCYMEELIENSADYGIYVVDRRLKGVDDSVNQLTSYMFDFCQKSRRQRINQRNRTERLSDLLDWKRMGLEYVKARQLALRRGTCSYFSLLSR
;
A
#
# COMPACT_ATOMS: atom_id res chain seq x y z
N MET A 1 -34.87 -10.42 -29.61
CA MET A 1 -33.65 -9.75 -30.09
C MET A 1 -32.61 -10.82 -30.33
N ASP A 2 -31.96 -10.80 -31.50
CA ASP A 2 -30.89 -11.75 -31.81
C ASP A 2 -29.55 -11.11 -31.37
N VAL A 3 -29.10 -11.46 -30.17
CA VAL A 3 -27.90 -10.87 -29.53
C VAL A 3 -27.12 -11.96 -28.82
N THR A 4 -25.80 -11.83 -28.83
CA THR A 4 -24.90 -12.67 -28.02
C THR A 4 -24.51 -11.97 -26.73
N THR A 5 -24.33 -12.74 -25.66
CA THR A 5 -24.19 -12.25 -24.30
C THR A 5 -22.87 -12.69 -23.67
N ILE A 6 -22.28 -11.79 -22.88
CA ILE A 6 -21.07 -12.05 -22.09
C ILE A 6 -21.36 -11.63 -20.66
N PHE A 7 -21.09 -12.52 -19.70
CA PHE A 7 -21.13 -12.19 -18.29
C PHE A 7 -19.72 -12.29 -17.71
N THR A 8 -19.25 -11.22 -17.09
CA THR A 8 -17.98 -11.18 -16.36
C THR A 8 -18.27 -10.96 -14.90
N THR A 9 -17.95 -11.94 -14.04
CA THR A 9 -18.02 -11.72 -12.60
C THR A 9 -16.67 -11.27 -12.06
N HIS A 10 -16.67 -10.17 -11.31
CA HIS A 10 -15.47 -9.59 -10.70
C HIS A 10 -15.16 -10.17 -9.32
N ALA A 11 -16.09 -10.91 -8.72
CA ALA A 11 -15.99 -11.60 -7.44
C ALA A 11 -17.23 -12.50 -7.31
N THR A 12 -17.21 -13.58 -6.54
CA THR A 12 -18.48 -14.24 -6.19
C THR A 12 -19.04 -13.65 -4.90
N LEU A 13 -20.37 -13.61 -4.79
CA LEU A 13 -21.04 -13.21 -3.55
C LEU A 13 -20.61 -14.11 -2.40
N LEU A 14 -20.77 -15.42 -2.55
CA LEU A 14 -20.48 -16.41 -1.51
C LEU A 14 -19.02 -16.35 -1.06
N GLY A 15 -18.06 -16.19 -1.97
CA GLY A 15 -16.65 -16.13 -1.60
C GLY A 15 -16.32 -14.97 -0.67
N ARG A 16 -16.86 -13.78 -0.95
CA ARG A 16 -16.63 -12.62 -0.08
C ARG A 16 -17.15 -12.84 1.34
N TYR A 17 -18.31 -13.48 1.48
CA TYR A 17 -18.89 -13.77 2.80
C TYR A 17 -18.22 -14.95 3.50
N LEU A 18 -17.81 -15.99 2.77
CA LEU A 18 -17.15 -17.17 3.33
C LEU A 18 -15.73 -16.82 3.82
N CYS A 19 -14.98 -16.01 3.07
CA CYS A 19 -13.64 -15.55 3.44
C CYS A 19 -13.64 -14.56 4.62
N ALA A 20 -14.72 -13.80 4.79
CA ALA A 20 -14.90 -12.97 5.98
C ALA A 20 -15.15 -13.82 7.24
N GLY A 21 -15.62 -15.06 7.08
CA GLY A 21 -15.75 -16.04 8.15
C GLY A 21 -14.41 -16.71 8.49
N SER A 22 -14.31 -17.31 9.68
CA SER A 22 -13.13 -18.09 10.09
C SER A 22 -13.14 -19.50 9.49
N VAL A 23 -13.31 -19.58 8.17
CA VAL A 23 -13.40 -20.86 7.43
C VAL A 23 -12.20 -20.97 6.50
N ASP A 24 -11.62 -22.17 6.42
CA ASP A 24 -10.64 -22.47 5.40
C ASP A 24 -11.33 -22.58 4.03
N PHE A 25 -11.38 -21.45 3.32
CA PHE A 25 -12.18 -21.29 2.12
C PHE A 25 -11.62 -22.07 0.92
N TYR A 26 -10.39 -21.76 0.50
CA TYR A 26 -9.84 -22.28 -0.76
C TYR A 26 -9.60 -23.79 -0.76
N ASN A 27 -9.36 -24.41 0.41
CA ASN A 27 -9.18 -25.85 0.52
C ASN A 27 -10.52 -26.61 0.58
N ASN A 28 -11.62 -25.95 0.97
CA ASN A 28 -12.94 -26.59 1.12
C ASN A 28 -13.97 -26.16 0.07
N LEU A 29 -13.56 -25.45 -1.00
CA LEU A 29 -14.44 -24.94 -2.05
C LEU A 29 -15.41 -25.99 -2.63
N LYS A 30 -14.96 -27.24 -2.76
CA LYS A 30 -15.74 -28.38 -3.28
C LYS A 30 -16.86 -28.84 -2.33
N ASN A 31 -16.72 -28.57 -1.04
CA ASN A 31 -17.55 -29.16 0.02
C ASN A 31 -18.66 -28.23 0.48
N PHE A 32 -18.73 -26.99 -0.02
CA PHE A 32 -19.78 -26.06 0.37
C PHE A 32 -21.12 -26.38 -0.30
N ASP A 33 -22.15 -26.51 0.53
CA ASP A 33 -23.54 -26.40 0.10
C ASP A 33 -23.88 -24.93 -0.14
N VAL A 34 -23.85 -24.53 -1.41
CA VAL A 34 -24.02 -23.15 -1.86
C VAL A 34 -25.40 -22.58 -1.52
N ASP A 35 -26.44 -23.40 -1.56
CA ASP A 35 -27.81 -22.98 -1.30
C ASP A 35 -28.03 -22.77 0.21
N ALA A 36 -27.53 -23.70 1.03
CA ALA A 36 -27.56 -23.56 2.48
C ALA A 36 -26.71 -22.38 2.96
N GLU A 37 -25.48 -22.21 2.44
CA GLU A 37 -24.60 -21.10 2.84
C GLU A 37 -25.15 -19.74 2.43
N ALA A 38 -25.81 -19.64 1.26
CA ALA A 38 -26.47 -18.41 0.82
C ALA A 38 -27.75 -18.12 1.63
N GLY A 39 -28.50 -19.16 1.99
CA GLY A 39 -29.67 -19.08 2.86
C GLY A 39 -29.33 -18.59 4.26
N LYS A 40 -28.33 -19.20 4.92
CA LYS A 40 -27.84 -18.80 6.26
C LYS A 40 -27.46 -17.32 6.36
N ARG A 41 -27.04 -16.71 5.25
CA ARG A 41 -26.58 -15.31 5.18
C ARG A 41 -27.65 -14.35 4.62
N GLY A 42 -28.84 -14.85 4.29
CA GLY A 42 -29.91 -14.02 3.74
C GLY A 42 -29.63 -13.48 2.33
N ILE A 43 -28.68 -14.09 1.60
CA ILE A 43 -28.26 -13.64 0.25
C ILE A 43 -28.72 -14.59 -0.86
N TYR A 44 -29.52 -15.61 -0.54
CA TYR A 44 -29.97 -16.63 -1.50
C TYR A 44 -30.55 -16.04 -2.79
N HIS A 45 -31.45 -15.07 -2.68
CA HIS A 45 -32.04 -14.38 -3.84
C HIS A 45 -30.99 -13.70 -4.74
N ARG A 46 -29.95 -13.11 -4.15
CA ARG A 46 -28.85 -12.47 -4.91
C ARG A 46 -27.93 -13.51 -5.55
N TYR A 47 -27.64 -14.59 -4.82
CA TYR A 47 -26.88 -15.72 -5.32
C TYR A 47 -27.57 -16.37 -6.52
N CYS A 48 -28.89 -16.56 -6.49
CA CYS A 48 -29.64 -17.08 -7.62
C CYS A 48 -29.49 -16.20 -8.87
N ILE A 49 -29.49 -14.87 -8.73
CA ILE A 49 -29.27 -13.94 -9.85
C ILE A 49 -27.84 -14.08 -10.39
N GLU A 50 -26.84 -14.10 -9.52
CA GLU A 50 -25.43 -14.27 -9.91
C GLU A 50 -25.20 -15.58 -10.67
N ARG A 51 -25.75 -16.69 -10.14
CA ARG A 51 -25.68 -18.01 -10.78
C ARG A 51 -26.46 -18.05 -12.09
N ALA A 52 -27.67 -17.50 -12.13
CA ALA A 52 -28.46 -17.44 -13.36
C ALA A 52 -27.75 -16.62 -14.44
N ALA A 53 -27.16 -15.46 -14.12
CA ALA A 53 -26.38 -14.67 -15.06
C ALA A 53 -25.17 -15.45 -15.59
N ALA A 54 -24.47 -16.16 -14.71
CA ALA A 54 -23.36 -17.02 -15.09
C ALA A 54 -23.79 -18.15 -16.03
N HIS A 55 -24.93 -18.82 -15.80
CA HIS A 55 -25.40 -19.92 -16.65
C HIS A 55 -26.06 -19.48 -17.96
N SER A 56 -26.75 -18.33 -17.95
CA SER A 56 -27.50 -17.84 -19.13
C SER A 56 -26.64 -17.14 -20.17
N ALA A 57 -25.41 -16.73 -19.84
CA ALA A 57 -24.54 -16.04 -20.80
C ALA A 57 -23.93 -16.99 -21.85
N ASP A 58 -23.81 -16.55 -23.10
CA ASP A 58 -23.11 -17.34 -24.13
C ASP A 58 -21.64 -17.55 -23.75
N VAL A 59 -21.02 -16.52 -23.18
CA VAL A 59 -19.65 -16.56 -22.66
C VAL A 59 -19.62 -16.08 -21.21
N PHE A 60 -19.06 -16.91 -20.32
CA PHE A 60 -18.86 -16.59 -18.91
C PHE A 60 -17.37 -16.36 -18.64
N THR A 61 -17.03 -15.26 -17.99
CA THR A 61 -15.64 -14.88 -17.69
C THR A 61 -15.48 -14.40 -16.25
N THR A 62 -14.24 -14.42 -15.77
CA THR A 62 -13.85 -13.86 -14.46
C THR A 62 -12.62 -12.99 -14.62
N VAL A 63 -12.20 -12.27 -13.57
CA VAL A 63 -11.05 -11.35 -13.65
C VAL A 63 -9.70 -11.96 -13.29
N SER A 64 -9.67 -13.20 -12.80
CA SER A 64 -8.44 -13.92 -12.48
C SER A 64 -8.63 -15.44 -12.44
N HIS A 65 -7.54 -16.19 -12.53
CA HIS A 65 -7.59 -17.65 -12.42
C HIS A 65 -8.08 -18.15 -11.05
N ILE A 66 -7.77 -17.43 -9.97
CA ILE A 66 -8.27 -17.79 -8.63
C ILE A 66 -9.78 -17.60 -8.52
N THR A 67 -10.32 -16.50 -9.07
CA THR A 67 -11.77 -16.27 -9.15
C THR A 67 -12.45 -17.25 -10.11
N ALA A 68 -11.74 -17.70 -11.16
CA ALA A 68 -12.23 -18.72 -12.07
C ALA A 68 -12.41 -20.07 -11.36
N TYR A 69 -11.41 -20.49 -10.59
CA TYR A 69 -11.45 -21.71 -9.78
C TYR A 69 -12.59 -21.66 -8.76
N GLU A 70 -12.77 -20.53 -8.09
CA GLU A 70 -13.88 -20.31 -7.18
C GLU A 70 -15.25 -20.38 -7.88
N SER A 71 -15.40 -19.69 -9.02
CA SER A 71 -16.66 -19.63 -9.77
C SER A 71 -17.10 -20.99 -10.29
N GLU A 72 -16.15 -21.85 -10.69
CA GLU A 72 -16.44 -23.24 -11.08
C GLU A 72 -17.16 -24.00 -9.96
N HIS A 73 -16.75 -23.78 -8.70
CA HIS A 73 -17.31 -24.48 -7.55
C HIS A 73 -18.54 -23.80 -6.95
N LEU A 74 -18.59 -22.47 -6.91
CA LEU A 74 -19.69 -21.72 -6.27
C LEU A 74 -20.83 -21.42 -7.24
N LEU A 75 -20.52 -21.08 -8.49
CA LEU A 75 -21.51 -20.78 -9.53
C LEU A 75 -21.81 -21.99 -10.41
N LYS A 76 -21.11 -23.12 -10.21
CA LYS A 76 -21.34 -24.39 -10.92
C LYS A 76 -21.19 -24.27 -12.44
N ARG A 77 -20.40 -23.31 -12.91
CA ARG A 77 -20.00 -23.15 -14.32
C ARG A 77 -18.54 -22.74 -14.36
N LYS A 78 -17.73 -23.50 -15.08
CA LYS A 78 -16.34 -23.13 -15.36
C LYS A 78 -16.33 -21.92 -16.32
N PRO A 79 -15.64 -20.82 -16.01
CA PRO A 79 -15.50 -19.71 -16.95
C PRO A 79 -14.78 -20.13 -18.23
N ASP A 80 -15.21 -19.53 -19.35
CA ASP A 80 -14.63 -19.71 -20.68
C ASP A 80 -13.27 -19.01 -20.83
N GLY A 81 -12.97 -18.05 -19.96
CA GLY A 81 -11.70 -17.33 -19.95
C GLY A 81 -11.58 -16.34 -18.79
N VAL A 82 -10.42 -15.72 -18.71
CA VAL A 82 -10.09 -14.68 -17.73
C VAL A 82 -9.92 -13.34 -18.45
N LEU A 83 -10.51 -12.28 -17.89
CA LEU A 83 -10.43 -10.90 -18.35
C LEU A 83 -9.73 -10.05 -17.27
N PRO A 84 -8.38 -10.04 -17.21
CA PRO A 84 -7.64 -9.26 -16.23
C PRO A 84 -7.97 -7.76 -16.34
N ASN A 85 -8.01 -7.05 -15.22
CA ASN A 85 -8.31 -5.62 -15.24
C ASN A 85 -7.05 -4.80 -15.54
N GLY A 86 -7.07 -4.10 -16.68
CA GLY A 86 -6.01 -3.18 -17.07
C GLY A 86 -6.09 -1.83 -16.35
N LEU A 87 -5.01 -1.08 -16.47
CA LEU A 87 -4.89 0.32 -16.07
C LEU A 87 -4.58 1.17 -17.30
N ASN A 88 -4.92 2.46 -17.24
CA ASN A 88 -4.47 3.43 -18.22
C ASN A 88 -3.09 3.95 -17.78
N VAL A 89 -2.02 3.38 -18.32
CA VAL A 89 -0.67 3.73 -17.90
C VAL A 89 -0.26 5.06 -18.53
N LYS A 90 -0.16 6.10 -17.70
CA LYS A 90 0.43 7.38 -18.11
C LYS A 90 1.94 7.23 -18.15
N LYS A 91 2.50 7.11 -19.36
CA LYS A 91 3.96 7.12 -19.54
C LYS A 91 4.50 8.54 -19.41
N PHE A 92 5.51 8.70 -18.57
CA PHE A 92 6.30 9.93 -18.52
C PHE A 92 7.17 10.04 -19.78
N SER A 93 7.42 11.25 -20.25
CA SER A 93 8.32 11.49 -21.39
C SER A 93 9.77 11.12 -21.07
N ALA A 94 10.16 11.22 -19.79
CA ALA A 94 11.47 10.82 -19.28
C ALA A 94 11.36 9.67 -18.28
N VAL A 95 12.06 8.56 -18.56
CA VAL A 95 12.04 7.34 -17.73
C VAL A 95 12.56 7.58 -16.29
N HIS A 96 13.35 8.62 -16.05
CA HIS A 96 13.86 8.93 -14.71
C HIS A 96 12.92 9.84 -13.88
N GLU A 97 11.86 10.38 -14.48
CA GLU A 97 10.96 11.34 -13.84
C GLU A 97 10.26 10.73 -12.61
N PHE A 98 9.85 9.46 -12.69
CA PHE A 98 9.21 8.78 -11.56
C PHE A 98 10.16 8.63 -10.34
N GLN A 99 11.48 8.58 -10.55
CA GLN A 99 12.45 8.54 -9.45
C GLN A 99 12.57 9.89 -8.75
N ASN A 100 12.45 10.99 -9.51
CA ASN A 100 12.41 12.34 -8.94
C ASN A 100 11.12 12.53 -8.14
N LEU A 101 9.98 12.06 -8.67
CA LEU A 101 8.69 12.08 -7.97
C LEU A 101 8.72 11.25 -6.69
N HIS A 102 9.39 10.09 -6.69
CA HIS A 102 9.62 9.31 -5.48
C HIS A 102 10.34 10.14 -4.42
N SER A 103 11.45 10.81 -4.77
CA SER A 103 12.20 11.64 -3.81
C SER A 103 11.34 12.78 -3.26
N HIS A 104 10.68 13.53 -4.14
CA HIS A 104 9.84 14.67 -3.74
C HIS A 104 8.68 14.24 -2.82
N SER A 105 8.02 13.13 -3.15
CA SER A 105 6.91 12.62 -2.35
C SER A 105 7.40 12.01 -1.03
N LYS A 106 8.57 11.35 -1.03
CA LYS A 106 9.22 10.84 0.18
C LYS A 106 9.55 11.98 1.14
N ASP A 107 9.94 13.16 0.65
CA ASP A 107 10.22 14.32 1.51
C ASP A 107 8.97 14.84 2.23
N LYS A 108 7.80 14.81 1.57
CA LYS A 108 6.52 15.12 2.22
C LYS A 108 6.17 14.09 3.31
N ILE A 109 6.45 12.80 3.08
CA ILE A 109 6.29 11.77 4.11
C ILE A 109 7.28 11.98 5.26
N ASN A 110 8.55 12.32 4.96
CA ASN A 110 9.57 12.65 5.97
C ASN A 110 9.09 13.80 6.86
N ASP A 111 8.46 14.82 6.29
CA ASP A 111 7.89 15.94 7.05
C ASP A 111 6.78 15.51 7.99
N PHE A 112 5.83 14.70 7.51
CA PHE A 112 4.82 14.10 8.37
C PHE A 112 5.47 13.30 9.51
N VAL A 113 6.46 12.44 9.22
CA VAL A 113 7.13 11.59 10.21
C VAL A 113 7.84 12.43 11.27
N ARG A 114 8.57 13.49 10.88
CA ARG A 114 9.21 14.42 11.83
C ARG A 114 8.21 15.01 12.82
N GLY A 115 7.03 15.41 12.32
CA GLY A 115 5.94 15.95 13.12
C GLY A 115 5.25 14.89 13.99
N HIS A 116 5.03 13.68 13.48
CA HIS A 116 4.37 12.59 14.21
C HIS A 116 5.24 12.05 15.36
N PHE A 117 6.55 11.97 15.13
CA PHE A 117 7.56 11.49 16.06
C PHE A 117 8.28 12.62 16.80
N TYR A 118 7.72 13.83 16.87
CA TYR A 118 8.33 14.94 17.60
C TYR A 118 8.64 14.55 19.06
N GLY A 119 9.82 14.95 19.55
CA GLY A 119 10.35 14.52 20.85
C GLY A 119 10.94 13.10 20.87
N HIS A 120 10.71 12.30 19.84
CA HIS A 120 11.22 10.92 19.64
C HIS A 120 11.79 10.72 18.22
N ASN A 121 12.39 11.76 17.64
CA ASN A 121 13.07 11.68 16.34
C ASN A 121 14.49 11.11 16.54
N ASP A 122 14.58 9.89 17.06
CA ASP A 122 15.81 9.20 17.45
C ASP A 122 16.35 8.23 16.37
N PHE A 123 15.85 8.35 15.14
CA PHE A 123 16.25 7.54 13.99
C PHE A 123 16.51 8.39 12.75
N ASP A 124 17.40 7.90 11.89
CA ASP A 124 17.81 8.56 10.65
C ASP A 124 16.82 8.30 9.50
N LEU A 125 16.26 9.36 8.92
CA LEU A 125 15.31 9.28 7.80
C LEU A 125 15.98 8.85 6.48
N GLU A 126 17.29 9.04 6.32
CA GLU A 126 18.03 8.50 5.17
C GLU A 126 18.09 6.97 5.22
N ASN A 127 18.15 6.41 6.44
CA ASN A 127 18.09 4.96 6.68
C ASN A 127 16.71 4.47 7.15
N THR A 128 15.66 5.22 6.83
CA THR A 128 14.26 4.85 7.08
C THR A 128 13.56 4.41 5.80
N LEU A 129 12.80 3.31 5.90
CA LEU A 129 11.97 2.77 4.84
C LEU A 129 10.48 2.91 5.19
N TYR A 130 9.69 3.27 4.19
CA TYR A 130 8.24 3.40 4.31
C TYR A 130 7.54 2.20 3.70
N PHE A 131 6.92 1.40 4.55
CA PHE A 131 6.06 0.30 4.13
C PHE A 131 4.61 0.76 4.27
N PHE A 132 3.71 0.27 3.43
CA PHE A 132 2.31 0.57 3.60
C PHE A 132 1.39 -0.57 3.18
N THR A 133 0.22 -0.60 3.80
CA THR A 133 -0.94 -1.33 3.30
C THR A 133 -2.11 -0.35 3.17
N SER A 134 -2.96 -0.56 2.16
CA SER A 134 -4.07 0.34 1.89
C SER A 134 -5.26 -0.40 1.28
N GLY A 135 -6.45 0.20 1.42
CA GLY A 135 -7.66 -0.27 0.76
C GLY A 135 -8.89 -0.12 1.63
N ARG A 136 -9.97 -0.83 1.25
CA ARG A 136 -11.17 -0.93 2.09
C ARG A 136 -10.81 -1.58 3.43
N TYR A 137 -11.50 -1.17 4.49
CA TYR A 137 -11.34 -1.78 5.80
C TYR A 137 -11.96 -3.20 5.81
N GLU A 138 -11.14 -4.19 5.41
CA GLU A 138 -11.47 -5.61 5.47
C GLU A 138 -10.30 -6.35 6.15
N TYR A 139 -10.29 -6.34 7.48
CA TYR A 139 -9.16 -6.77 8.32
C TYR A 139 -8.55 -8.13 7.91
N ARG A 140 -9.37 -9.16 7.68
CA ARG A 140 -8.92 -10.50 7.26
C ARG A 140 -8.71 -10.62 5.75
N ASN A 141 -9.68 -10.18 4.94
CA ASN A 141 -9.60 -10.34 3.48
C ASN A 141 -8.40 -9.60 2.88
N LYS A 142 -8.06 -8.41 3.40
CA LYS A 142 -6.88 -7.64 2.99
C LYS A 142 -5.60 -8.08 3.69
N GLY A 143 -5.69 -9.04 4.62
CA GLY A 143 -4.52 -9.62 5.31
C GLY A 143 -3.85 -8.68 6.31
N VAL A 144 -4.58 -7.71 6.88
CA VAL A 144 -4.02 -6.72 7.81
C VAL A 144 -3.56 -7.39 9.11
N ASP A 145 -4.26 -8.44 9.52
CA ASP A 145 -3.84 -9.36 10.57
C ASP A 145 -2.44 -9.92 10.33
N MET A 146 -2.21 -10.47 9.13
CA MET A 146 -0.93 -11.06 8.72
C MET A 146 0.16 -10.00 8.58
N PHE A 147 -0.20 -8.81 8.08
CA PHE A 147 0.71 -7.68 7.96
C PHE A 147 1.25 -7.26 9.33
N ILE A 148 0.37 -6.98 10.30
CA ILE A 148 0.77 -6.51 11.64
C ILE A 148 1.59 -7.58 12.37
N GLU A 149 1.18 -8.85 12.30
CA GLU A 149 1.94 -9.96 12.90
C GLU A 149 3.35 -10.06 12.30
N SER A 150 3.47 -9.93 10.97
CA SER A 150 4.76 -9.97 10.27
C SER A 150 5.63 -8.75 10.59
N LEU A 151 5.04 -7.57 10.81
CA LEU A 151 5.77 -6.38 11.27
C LEU A 151 6.37 -6.58 12.67
N ALA A 152 5.66 -7.25 13.58
CA ALA A 152 6.17 -7.55 14.91
C ALA A 152 7.35 -8.53 14.84
N ARG A 153 7.26 -9.58 14.00
CA ARG A 153 8.38 -10.50 13.74
C ARG A 153 9.55 -9.80 13.06
N LEU A 154 9.28 -8.88 12.13
CA LEU A 154 10.30 -8.04 11.49
C LEU A 154 11.01 -7.15 12.51
N ASN A 155 10.27 -6.53 13.43
CA ASN A 155 10.83 -5.73 14.52
C ASN A 155 11.83 -6.55 15.34
N HIS A 156 11.44 -7.77 15.73
CA HIS A 156 12.34 -8.69 16.44
C HIS A 156 13.59 -9.03 15.60
N ARG A 157 13.43 -9.43 14.33
CA ARG A 157 14.57 -9.77 13.46
C ARG A 157 15.54 -8.62 13.27
N LEU A 158 15.04 -7.39 13.07
CA LEU A 158 15.88 -6.19 12.92
C LEU A 158 16.63 -5.84 14.22
N LYS A 159 16.00 -6.03 15.38
CA LYS A 159 16.66 -5.86 16.70
C LYS A 159 17.78 -6.88 16.89
N VAL A 160 17.49 -8.16 16.70
CA VAL A 160 18.46 -9.25 16.89
C VAL A 160 19.63 -9.15 15.93
N SER A 161 19.39 -8.76 14.67
CA SER A 161 20.45 -8.59 13.68
C SER A 161 21.27 -7.31 13.88
N GLY A 162 20.96 -6.47 14.88
CA GLY A 162 21.60 -5.17 15.08
C GLY A 162 21.42 -4.21 13.90
N SER A 163 20.32 -4.34 13.15
CA SER A 163 20.09 -3.52 11.96
C SER A 163 20.00 -2.04 12.32
N LYS A 164 20.63 -1.19 11.50
CA LYS A 164 20.51 0.28 11.62
C LYS A 164 19.30 0.84 10.88
N THR A 165 18.58 0.01 10.12
CA THR A 165 17.42 0.42 9.34
C THR A 165 16.18 0.56 10.21
N THR A 166 15.42 1.63 9.98
CA THR A 166 14.10 1.84 10.60
C THR A 166 13.02 1.64 9.55
N VAL A 167 11.93 0.99 9.91
CA VAL A 167 10.74 0.88 9.06
C VAL A 167 9.63 1.69 9.72
N VAL A 168 8.97 2.56 8.96
CA VAL A 168 7.70 3.17 9.38
C VAL A 168 6.61 2.58 8.49
N ALA A 169 5.73 1.79 9.10
CA ALA A 169 4.66 1.07 8.43
C ALA A 169 3.33 1.82 8.55
N PHE A 170 2.75 2.18 7.41
CA PHE A 170 1.48 2.87 7.31
C PHE A 170 0.33 1.88 7.06
N ILE A 171 -0.79 2.10 7.71
CA ILE A 171 -2.05 1.40 7.46
C ILE A 171 -3.06 2.45 7.03
N ILE A 172 -3.46 2.46 5.76
CA ILE A 172 -4.40 3.44 5.19
C ILE A 172 -5.73 2.74 4.91
N MET A 173 -6.63 2.70 5.91
CA MET A 173 -7.90 2.00 5.82
C MET A 173 -9.02 2.79 6.50
N PRO A 174 -9.99 3.35 5.73
CA PRO A 174 -11.04 4.19 6.29
C PRO A 174 -11.86 3.48 7.36
N SER A 175 -11.98 4.09 8.55
CA SER A 175 -12.80 3.60 9.66
C SER A 175 -13.73 4.68 10.17
N GLN A 176 -14.56 4.34 11.15
CA GLN A 176 -15.41 5.30 11.83
C GLN A 176 -14.60 6.15 12.82
N THR A 177 -14.44 7.43 12.49
CA THR A 177 -13.66 8.41 13.28
C THR A 177 -14.45 9.69 13.47
N SER A 178 -14.13 10.47 14.50
CA SER A 178 -14.71 11.81 14.69
C SER A 178 -13.87 12.92 14.05
N SER A 179 -12.57 12.96 14.34
CA SER A 179 -11.62 13.95 13.81
C SER A 179 -10.17 13.52 14.06
N LEU A 180 -9.21 14.28 13.54
CA LEU A 180 -7.79 14.14 13.89
C LEU A 180 -7.57 14.33 15.41
N THR A 181 -6.62 13.58 15.96
CA THR A 181 -6.21 13.79 17.36
C THR A 181 -5.56 15.16 17.52
N VAL A 182 -5.76 15.79 18.68
CA VAL A 182 -5.07 17.03 19.04
C VAL A 182 -3.55 16.85 18.97
N GLU A 183 -3.08 15.66 19.34
CA GLU A 183 -1.66 15.31 19.33
C GLU A 183 -1.07 15.27 17.92
N ALA A 184 -1.78 14.72 16.93
CA ALA A 184 -1.34 14.72 15.54
C ALA A 184 -1.21 16.15 14.97
N LEU A 185 -2.21 17.00 15.22
CA LEU A 185 -2.18 18.41 14.79
C LEU A 185 -1.07 19.20 15.50
N LYS A 186 -0.93 19.01 16.81
CA LYS A 186 0.09 19.66 17.63
C LYS A 186 1.50 19.31 17.15
N GLY A 187 1.77 18.04 16.86
CA GLY A 187 3.09 17.59 16.39
C GLY A 187 3.53 18.30 15.12
N GLN A 188 2.64 18.41 14.14
CA GLN A 188 2.92 19.13 12.89
C GLN A 188 3.12 20.63 13.14
N ALA A 189 2.27 21.25 13.97
CA ALA A 189 2.37 22.67 14.29
C ALA A 189 3.69 23.02 15.01
N VAL A 190 4.13 22.18 15.94
CA VAL A 190 5.38 22.37 16.69
C VAL A 190 6.59 22.30 15.75
N VAL A 191 6.66 21.28 14.89
CA VAL A 191 7.76 21.12 13.93
C VAL A 191 7.77 22.22 12.89
N LYS A 192 6.61 22.60 12.36
CA LYS A 192 6.49 23.74 11.43
C LYS A 192 6.99 25.03 12.08
N SER A 193 6.57 25.30 13.31
CA SER A 193 6.99 26.51 14.02
C SER A 193 8.50 26.56 14.29
N LEU A 194 9.13 25.41 14.56
CA LEU A 194 10.58 25.30 14.66
C LEU A 194 11.24 25.62 13.32
N ARG A 195 10.77 25.02 12.21
CA ARG A 195 11.27 25.26 10.86
C ARG A 195 11.19 26.74 10.48
N ASP A 196 10.01 27.35 10.60
CA ASP A 196 9.78 28.76 10.26
C ASP A 196 10.73 29.69 11.06
N THR A 197 10.97 29.35 12.34
CA THR A 197 11.91 30.11 13.19
C THR A 197 13.34 29.96 12.69
N LEU A 198 13.77 28.75 12.34
CA LEU A 198 15.12 28.47 11.83
C LEU A 198 15.36 29.16 10.48
N GLU A 199 14.39 29.14 9.56
CA GLU A 199 14.49 29.84 8.26
C GLU A 199 14.64 31.36 8.44
N SER A 200 13.93 31.95 9.41
CA SER A 200 14.08 33.38 9.73
C SER A 200 15.46 33.71 10.29
N VAL A 201 16.01 32.83 11.14
CA VAL A 201 17.35 32.99 11.72
C VAL A 201 18.41 32.81 10.62
N GLU A 202 18.25 31.83 9.74
CA GLU A 202 19.13 31.58 8.58
C GLU A 202 19.23 32.82 7.68
N LYS A 203 18.09 33.40 7.29
CA LYS A 203 18.05 34.64 6.48
C LYS A 203 18.76 35.79 7.19
N SER A 204 18.61 35.90 8.50
CA SER A 204 19.24 36.95 9.31
C SER A 204 20.75 36.75 9.44
N ILE A 205 21.21 35.51 9.62
CA ILE A 205 22.64 35.13 9.58
C ILE A 205 23.22 35.48 8.21
N GLY A 206 22.55 35.08 7.11
CA GLY A 206 23.00 35.35 5.75
C GLY A 206 23.16 36.85 5.49
N LYS A 207 22.21 37.67 5.93
CA LYS A 207 22.31 39.14 5.83
C LYS A 207 23.50 39.69 6.62
N ARG A 208 23.68 39.29 7.88
CA ARG A 208 24.80 39.75 8.72
C ARG A 208 26.16 39.34 8.15
N LEU A 209 26.27 38.11 7.67
CA LEU A 209 27.46 37.59 7.02
C LEU A 209 27.80 38.42 5.77
N PHE A 210 26.82 38.68 4.92
CA PHE A 210 27.00 39.48 3.71
C PHE A 210 27.50 40.90 4.03
N GLU A 211 26.86 41.60 4.96
CA GLU A 211 27.27 42.95 5.36
C GLU A 211 28.68 42.97 5.98
N ARG A 212 29.03 41.98 6.81
CA ARG A 212 30.37 41.91 7.41
C ARG A 212 31.45 41.61 6.36
N CYS A 213 31.15 40.76 5.38
CA CYS A 213 32.05 40.49 4.27
C CYS A 213 32.24 41.72 3.36
N LEU A 214 31.19 42.49 3.10
CA LEU A 214 31.30 43.75 2.34
C LEU A 214 32.17 44.78 3.05
N GLY A 215 32.08 44.85 4.38
CA GLY A 215 32.87 45.75 5.21
C GLY A 215 34.29 45.28 5.50
N TRP A 216 34.69 44.09 5.03
CA TRP A 216 36.00 43.51 5.34
C TRP A 216 37.13 44.28 4.64
N LYS A 217 38.25 44.45 5.34
CA LYS A 217 39.47 45.09 4.84
C LYS A 217 40.66 44.18 5.10
N GLU A 218 41.72 44.36 4.30
CA GLU A 218 42.96 43.61 4.47
C GLU A 218 43.53 43.81 5.89
N GLY A 219 43.66 42.71 6.63
CA GLY A 219 44.07 42.71 8.05
C GLY A 219 42.93 42.51 9.06
N ASP A 220 41.66 42.58 8.66
CA ASP A 220 40.51 42.26 9.53
C ASP A 220 40.39 40.74 9.75
N ASN A 221 39.92 40.36 10.95
CA ASN A 221 39.50 38.99 11.21
C ASN A 221 38.25 38.63 10.40
N MET A 222 38.16 37.34 10.02
CA MET A 222 36.96 36.78 9.40
C MET A 222 35.74 36.91 10.34
N PRO A 223 34.50 36.99 9.80
CA PRO A 223 33.28 36.98 10.61
C PRO A 223 33.24 35.76 11.54
N ASP A 224 33.03 35.98 12.84
CA ASP A 224 32.98 34.92 13.86
C ASP A 224 31.52 34.52 14.18
N GLU A 225 31.32 33.33 14.76
CA GLU A 225 29.99 32.81 15.14
C GLU A 225 29.20 33.79 16.03
N LYS A 226 29.90 34.54 16.88
CA LYS A 226 29.31 35.55 17.78
C LYS A 226 28.70 36.73 17.02
N ASP A 227 29.25 37.06 15.85
CA ASP A 227 28.76 38.14 15.00
C ASP A 227 27.52 37.69 14.20
N LEU A 228 27.41 36.39 13.96
CA LEU A 228 26.39 35.81 13.11
C LEU A 228 25.10 35.46 13.86
N MET A 229 25.18 35.03 15.12
CA MET A 229 24.03 34.54 15.89
C MET A 229 23.76 35.40 17.14
N THR A 230 22.62 36.12 17.15
CA THR A 230 22.29 37.04 18.25
C THR A 230 21.71 36.32 19.47
N ASN A 231 21.73 36.99 20.62
CA ASN A 231 21.05 36.49 21.83
C ASN A 231 19.53 36.36 21.62
N GLN A 232 18.91 37.22 20.82
CA GLN A 232 17.49 37.12 20.48
C GLN A 232 17.20 35.84 19.68
N ASP A 233 18.03 35.52 18.69
CA ASP A 233 17.92 34.27 17.91
C ASP A 233 18.02 33.05 18.83
N ARG A 234 19.01 33.03 19.73
CA ARG A 234 19.20 31.94 20.70
C ARG A 234 18.00 31.76 21.63
N VAL A 235 17.37 32.85 22.08
CA VAL A 235 16.17 32.79 22.93
C VAL A 235 14.97 32.24 22.15
N LEU A 236 14.76 32.66 20.90
CA LEU A 236 13.70 32.15 20.04
C LEU A 236 13.86 30.64 19.77
N ILE A 237 15.06 30.21 19.39
CA ILE A 237 15.38 28.79 19.17
C ILE A 237 15.13 28.00 20.46
N ARG A 238 15.65 28.48 21.60
CA ARG A 238 15.45 27.81 22.90
C ARG A 238 13.96 27.65 23.24
N ARG A 239 13.12 28.67 22.98
CA ARG A 239 11.66 28.58 23.17
C ARG A 239 11.04 27.49 22.30
N ARG A 240 11.45 27.35 21.03
CA ARG A 240 10.97 26.27 20.14
C ARG A 240 11.45 24.90 20.60
N LEU A 241 12.68 24.77 21.06
CA LEU A 241 13.21 23.51 21.61
C LEU A 241 12.44 23.06 22.87
N PHE A 242 12.00 23.97 23.74
CA PHE A 242 11.14 23.61 24.87
C PHE A 242 9.79 23.03 24.43
N ALA A 243 9.21 23.53 23.34
CA ALA A 243 7.96 23.01 22.79
C ALA A 243 8.09 21.62 22.15
N MET A 244 9.31 21.19 21.80
CA MET A 244 9.59 19.85 21.27
C MET A 244 9.54 18.75 22.34
N LYS A 245 9.54 19.12 23.64
CA LYS A 245 9.52 18.13 24.73
C LYS A 245 8.19 17.37 24.73
N ARG A 246 8.28 16.05 24.77
CA ARG A 246 7.14 15.13 24.81
C ARG A 246 7.45 13.99 25.78
N HIS A 247 6.47 13.64 26.61
CA HIS A 247 6.59 12.56 27.61
C HIS A 247 5.90 11.26 27.19
N ASN A 248 4.88 11.35 26.35
CA ASN A 248 4.16 10.18 25.83
C ASN A 248 4.85 9.65 24.57
N LEU A 249 4.67 8.36 24.26
CA LEU A 249 5.14 7.76 23.02
C LEU A 249 4.39 8.34 21.79
N PRO A 250 5.00 8.31 20.59
CA PRO A 250 4.33 8.63 19.33
C PRO A 250 3.09 7.75 19.13
N PRO A 251 1.92 8.31 18.77
CA PRO A 251 0.69 7.55 18.76
C PRO A 251 0.70 6.54 17.59
N ILE A 252 0.01 5.41 17.77
CA ILE A 252 -0.13 4.40 16.71
C ILE A 252 -1.24 4.74 15.71
N VAL A 253 -2.08 5.74 16.01
CA VAL A 253 -3.22 6.19 15.19
C VAL A 253 -3.27 7.71 15.12
N THR A 254 -3.71 8.26 13.98
CA THR A 254 -3.76 9.72 13.76
C THR A 254 -5.10 10.37 14.14
N HIS A 255 -6.18 9.58 14.23
CA HIS A 255 -7.54 10.05 14.48
C HIS A 255 -8.14 9.54 15.79
N ASN A 256 -9.17 10.22 16.27
CA ASN A 256 -10.03 9.75 17.33
C ASN A 256 -11.01 8.72 16.76
N MET A 257 -10.82 7.45 17.11
CA MET A 257 -11.70 6.35 16.70
C MET A 257 -12.99 6.36 17.52
N ILE A 258 -14.14 6.07 16.88
CA ILE A 258 -15.42 5.98 17.61
C ILE A 258 -15.42 4.76 18.54
N ASN A 259 -15.02 3.58 18.04
CA ASN A 259 -14.95 2.32 18.79
C ASN A 259 -13.51 1.80 18.90
N ASP A 260 -12.63 2.61 19.50
CA ASP A 260 -11.19 2.34 19.63
C ASP A 260 -10.86 0.96 20.25
N SER A 261 -11.63 0.54 21.26
CA SER A 261 -11.41 -0.69 22.03
C SER A 261 -11.87 -1.95 21.30
N GLU A 262 -12.71 -1.82 20.28
CA GLU A 262 -13.21 -2.93 19.46
C GLU A 262 -12.52 -3.00 18.09
N ASP A 263 -11.80 -1.95 17.70
CA ASP A 263 -11.13 -1.86 16.41
C ASP A 263 -10.09 -2.99 16.23
N PRO A 264 -10.26 -3.89 15.22
CA PRO A 264 -9.38 -5.03 15.03
C PRO A 264 -7.91 -4.67 14.75
N ILE A 265 -7.66 -3.55 14.05
CA ILE A 265 -6.31 -3.10 13.73
C ILE A 265 -5.59 -2.63 15.00
N LEU A 266 -6.24 -1.78 15.78
CA LEU A 266 -5.68 -1.26 17.03
C LEU A 266 -5.51 -2.36 18.08
N ASN A 267 -6.48 -3.25 18.21
CA ASN A 267 -6.36 -4.39 19.12
C ASN A 267 -5.22 -5.32 18.73
N GLN A 268 -5.01 -5.55 17.43
CA GLN A 268 -3.87 -6.33 16.95
C GLN A 268 -2.54 -5.63 17.26
N LEU A 269 -2.42 -4.33 16.99
CA LEU A 269 -1.22 -3.54 17.31
C LEU A 269 -0.89 -3.58 18.80
N ARG A 270 -1.91 -3.45 19.66
CA ARG A 270 -1.78 -3.58 21.13
C ARG A 270 -1.31 -4.98 21.52
N ARG A 271 -1.91 -6.02 20.92
CA ARG A 271 -1.59 -7.42 21.21
C ARG A 271 -0.14 -7.76 20.87
N VAL A 272 0.37 -7.27 19.75
CA VAL A 272 1.77 -7.49 19.33
C VAL A 272 2.74 -6.45 19.91
N GLN A 273 2.25 -5.52 20.73
CA GLN A 273 3.02 -4.51 21.45
C GLN A 273 3.86 -3.58 20.56
N LEU A 274 3.37 -3.24 19.37
CA LEU A 274 3.99 -2.22 18.51
C LEU A 274 3.47 -0.83 18.91
N PHE A 275 4.11 -0.23 19.91
CA PHE A 275 3.73 1.07 20.49
C PHE A 275 4.65 2.23 20.13
N ASN A 276 5.51 2.06 19.12
CA ASN A 276 6.50 3.05 18.69
C ASN A 276 7.54 3.38 19.77
N TYR A 277 7.99 2.40 20.57
CA TYR A 277 9.06 2.64 21.52
C TYR A 277 10.35 3.05 20.81
N PRO A 278 11.22 3.87 21.43
CA PRO A 278 12.56 4.20 20.92
C PRO A 278 13.33 2.96 20.41
N THR A 279 13.28 1.88 21.17
CA THR A 279 13.95 0.61 20.84
C THR A 279 13.35 -0.12 19.64
N ASP A 280 12.10 0.15 19.25
CA ASP A 280 11.47 -0.49 18.11
C ASP A 280 12.12 -0.05 16.80
N ARG A 281 12.54 -1.03 15.99
CA ARG A 281 13.05 -0.83 14.63
C ARG A 281 11.93 -0.68 13.61
N VAL A 282 10.74 -1.16 13.95
CA VAL A 282 9.51 -0.99 13.15
C VAL A 282 8.55 -0.10 13.93
N LYS A 283 8.21 1.04 13.33
CA LYS A 283 7.20 1.98 13.81
C LYS A 283 5.91 1.79 13.00
N VAL A 284 4.77 2.14 13.58
CA VAL A 284 3.45 1.96 12.99
C VAL A 284 2.64 3.26 13.04
N VAL A 285 1.92 3.53 11.95
CA VAL A 285 1.00 4.67 11.82
C VAL A 285 -0.28 4.19 11.15
N PHE A 286 -1.35 4.06 11.91
CA PHE A 286 -2.69 3.84 11.39
C PHE A 286 -3.34 5.17 11.05
N HIS A 287 -3.65 5.35 9.77
CA HIS A 287 -4.37 6.51 9.24
C HIS A 287 -5.76 6.03 8.75
N PRO A 288 -6.79 6.10 9.61
CA PRO A 288 -8.13 5.56 9.35
C PRO A 288 -9.01 6.43 8.43
N GLU A 289 -8.42 7.12 7.45
CA GLU A 289 -9.12 7.96 6.47
C GLU A 289 -8.50 7.76 5.08
N PHE A 290 -9.20 8.17 4.02
CA PHE A 290 -8.58 8.29 2.71
C PHE A 290 -7.59 9.46 2.69
N LEU A 291 -6.48 9.27 1.99
CA LEU A 291 -5.48 10.31 1.79
C LEU A 291 -6.01 11.40 0.87
N ASN A 292 -5.74 12.64 1.25
CA ASN A 292 -6.15 13.84 0.53
C ASN A 292 -5.10 14.93 0.76
N SER A 293 -4.66 15.61 -0.30
CA SER A 293 -3.76 16.76 -0.25
C SER A 293 -4.22 17.91 0.66
N ALA A 294 -5.54 18.02 0.92
CA ALA A 294 -6.09 18.99 1.85
C ALA A 294 -5.95 18.60 3.34
N ASN A 295 -5.52 17.37 3.66
CA ASN A 295 -5.37 16.92 5.04
C ASN A 295 -4.25 17.71 5.76
N PRO A 296 -4.50 18.29 6.94
CA PRO A 296 -3.54 19.17 7.62
C PRO A 296 -2.35 18.42 8.23
N VAL A 297 -2.42 17.09 8.34
CA VAL A 297 -1.38 16.26 8.95
C VAL A 297 -0.54 15.54 7.89
N LEU A 298 -1.18 14.92 6.90
CA LEU A 298 -0.52 14.22 5.80
C LEU A 298 -1.07 14.74 4.45
N PRO A 299 -0.58 15.89 3.95
CA PRO A 299 -1.12 16.57 2.76
C PRO A 299 -0.62 15.91 1.47
N LEU A 300 -1.05 14.68 1.23
CA LEU A 300 -0.73 13.88 0.05
C LEU A 300 -2.00 13.26 -0.51
N ASP A 301 -2.15 13.31 -1.83
CA ASP A 301 -3.08 12.42 -2.52
C ASP A 301 -2.51 10.99 -2.53
N TYR A 302 -3.37 10.00 -2.72
CA TYR A 302 -3.00 8.59 -2.63
C TYR A 302 -1.82 8.22 -3.55
N ASP A 303 -1.84 8.66 -4.82
CA ASP A 303 -0.79 8.35 -5.79
C ASP A 303 0.57 8.90 -5.37
N ASP A 304 0.61 10.12 -4.84
CA ASP A 304 1.85 10.73 -4.37
C ASP A 304 2.38 10.03 -3.11
N PHE A 305 1.47 9.65 -2.20
CA PHE A 305 1.86 8.83 -1.05
C PHE A 305 2.48 7.50 -1.49
N VAL A 306 1.84 6.77 -2.41
CA VAL A 306 2.38 5.51 -2.94
C VAL A 306 3.77 5.75 -3.53
N ARG A 307 3.94 6.76 -4.39
CA ARG A 307 5.25 7.13 -4.97
C ARG A 307 6.31 7.40 -3.90
N GLY A 308 5.95 8.06 -2.80
CA GLY A 308 6.89 8.39 -1.72
C GLY A 308 7.32 7.19 -0.87
N THR A 309 6.57 6.08 -0.91
CA THR A 309 6.87 4.89 -0.12
C THR A 309 7.96 4.02 -0.75
N ASN A 310 8.39 2.98 -0.04
CA ASN A 310 9.41 2.04 -0.50
C ASN A 310 8.86 0.65 -0.86
N LEU A 311 7.79 0.21 -0.21
CA LEU A 311 7.22 -1.12 -0.40
C LEU A 311 5.72 -1.12 -0.05
N GLY A 312 4.88 -1.52 -1.01
CA GLY A 312 3.49 -1.85 -0.74
C GLY A 312 3.37 -3.30 -0.22
N VAL A 313 2.55 -3.55 0.79
CA VAL A 313 2.40 -4.86 1.40
C VAL A 313 0.92 -5.21 1.48
N PHE A 314 0.47 -6.09 0.59
CA PHE A 314 -0.93 -6.47 0.39
C PHE A 314 -1.09 -7.99 0.49
N PRO A 315 -0.95 -8.56 1.70
CA PRO A 315 -0.99 -10.00 1.90
C PRO A 315 -2.43 -10.54 1.89
N SER A 316 -3.23 -10.19 0.88
CA SER A 316 -4.66 -10.47 0.85
C SER A 316 -4.99 -11.96 0.89
N TYR A 317 -6.04 -12.30 1.62
CA TYR A 317 -6.65 -13.63 1.62
C TYR A 317 -7.73 -13.75 0.54
N TYR A 318 -8.56 -12.72 0.36
CA TYR A 318 -9.60 -12.68 -0.69
C TYR A 318 -9.48 -11.38 -1.49
N GLU A 319 -8.93 -11.50 -2.70
CA GLU A 319 -8.67 -10.37 -3.59
C GLU A 319 -8.86 -10.82 -5.03
N PRO A 320 -10.07 -10.66 -5.61
CA PRO A 320 -10.37 -11.19 -6.94
C PRO A 320 -9.44 -10.69 -8.04
N TRP A 321 -8.95 -9.46 -7.90
CA TRP A 321 -7.91 -8.88 -8.75
C TRP A 321 -6.76 -8.34 -7.90
N GLY A 322 -6.85 -7.11 -7.40
CA GLY A 322 -5.77 -6.46 -6.68
C GLY A 322 -5.28 -5.22 -7.41
N TYR A 323 -6.11 -4.18 -7.45
CA TYR A 323 -5.74 -2.90 -8.05
C TYR A 323 -4.58 -2.24 -7.32
N THR A 324 -4.55 -2.34 -5.99
CA THR A 324 -3.53 -1.69 -5.16
C THR A 324 -2.09 -2.12 -5.50
N PRO A 325 -1.73 -3.42 -5.57
CA PRO A 325 -0.41 -3.83 -6.04
C PRO A 325 -0.16 -3.54 -7.53
N ALA A 326 -1.21 -3.54 -8.37
CA ALA A 326 -1.09 -3.17 -9.79
C ALA A 326 -0.73 -1.69 -9.95
N GLU A 327 -1.39 -0.79 -9.21
CA GLU A 327 -1.10 0.65 -9.15
C GLU A 327 0.32 0.90 -8.62
N CYS A 328 0.75 0.18 -7.57
CA CYS A 328 2.14 0.25 -7.09
C CYS A 328 3.12 -0.08 -8.21
N THR A 329 2.85 -1.14 -8.96
CA THR A 329 3.71 -1.57 -10.08
C THR A 329 3.79 -0.51 -11.18
N VAL A 330 2.64 0.08 -11.55
CA VAL A 330 2.58 1.18 -12.51
C VAL A 330 3.36 2.42 -12.04
N MET A 331 3.39 2.68 -10.73
CA MET A 331 4.18 3.78 -10.14
C MET A 331 5.64 3.41 -9.86
N GLY A 332 6.10 2.21 -10.24
CA GLY A 332 7.47 1.75 -10.02
C GLY A 332 7.80 1.43 -8.56
N ILE A 333 6.78 1.14 -7.74
CA ILE A 333 6.92 0.81 -6.32
C ILE A 333 6.78 -0.71 -6.15
N PRO A 334 7.81 -1.41 -5.63
CA PRO A 334 7.75 -2.83 -5.33
C PRO A 334 6.56 -3.15 -4.42
N SER A 335 5.98 -4.32 -4.59
CA SER A 335 4.86 -4.77 -3.77
C SER A 335 4.97 -6.24 -3.37
N ILE A 336 4.47 -6.55 -2.18
CA ILE A 336 4.21 -7.91 -1.73
C ILE A 336 2.72 -8.20 -1.91
N THR A 337 2.39 -9.29 -2.58
CA THR A 337 1.02 -9.81 -2.80
C THR A 337 0.97 -11.30 -2.44
N THR A 338 -0.09 -12.01 -2.82
CA THR A 338 -0.29 -13.43 -2.49
C THR A 338 -0.72 -14.22 -3.70
N ASN A 339 -0.49 -15.54 -3.68
CA ASN A 339 -1.01 -16.46 -4.69
C ASN A 339 -2.52 -16.78 -4.52
N LEU A 340 -3.22 -16.01 -3.67
CA LEU A 340 -4.68 -15.95 -3.57
C LEU A 340 -5.26 -14.64 -4.13
N ALA A 341 -4.40 -13.67 -4.47
CA ALA A 341 -4.79 -12.45 -5.14
C ALA A 341 -4.70 -12.61 -6.66
N GLY A 342 -5.71 -12.14 -7.39
CA GLY A 342 -5.73 -12.27 -8.86
C GLY A 342 -4.51 -11.66 -9.56
N PHE A 343 -4.01 -10.53 -9.05
CA PHE A 343 -2.78 -9.87 -9.50
C PHE A 343 -1.56 -10.74 -9.24
N GLY A 344 -1.46 -11.35 -8.04
CA GLY A 344 -0.36 -12.25 -7.70
C GLY A 344 -0.30 -13.46 -8.64
N CYS A 345 -1.44 -14.13 -8.84
CA CYS A 345 -1.54 -15.25 -9.79
C CYS A 345 -1.14 -14.83 -11.21
N TYR A 346 -1.66 -13.69 -11.70
CA TYR A 346 -1.33 -13.18 -13.02
C TYR A 346 0.18 -12.92 -13.17
N MET A 347 0.82 -12.30 -12.17
CA MET A 347 2.25 -12.00 -12.25
C MET A 347 3.14 -13.23 -12.14
N GLU A 348 2.77 -14.23 -11.33
CA GLU A 348 3.50 -15.52 -11.26
C GLU A 348 3.47 -16.28 -12.59
N GLU A 349 2.36 -16.23 -13.32
CA GLU A 349 2.24 -16.88 -14.63
C GLU A 349 3.05 -16.16 -15.72
N LEU A 350 3.17 -14.83 -15.65
CA LEU A 350 3.86 -14.04 -16.66
C LEU A 350 5.37 -13.94 -16.47
N ILE A 351 5.87 -14.04 -15.22
CA ILE A 351 7.24 -13.66 -14.89
C ILE A 351 7.93 -14.74 -14.06
N GLU A 352 8.97 -15.34 -14.63
CA GLU A 352 9.93 -16.13 -13.88
C GLU A 352 10.74 -15.23 -12.92
N ASN A 353 10.87 -15.64 -11.65
CA ASN A 353 11.58 -14.88 -10.61
C ASN A 353 11.04 -13.45 -10.38
N SER A 354 9.72 -13.34 -10.17
CA SER A 354 9.00 -12.06 -9.96
C SER A 354 9.63 -11.11 -8.91
N ALA A 355 10.31 -11.66 -7.89
CA ALA A 355 10.97 -10.89 -6.83
C ALA A 355 12.07 -9.95 -7.36
N ASP A 356 12.78 -10.34 -8.42
CA ASP A 356 13.83 -9.51 -9.04
C ASP A 356 13.28 -8.25 -9.72
N TYR A 357 12.00 -8.29 -10.08
CA TYR A 357 11.23 -7.17 -10.60
C TYR A 357 10.39 -6.46 -9.52
N GLY A 358 10.58 -6.81 -8.25
CA GLY A 358 9.91 -6.17 -7.13
C GLY A 358 8.48 -6.64 -6.88
N ILE A 359 8.10 -7.80 -7.44
CA ILE A 359 6.81 -8.44 -7.17
C ILE A 359 7.06 -9.68 -6.31
N TYR A 360 6.79 -9.57 -5.01
CA TYR A 360 6.96 -10.68 -4.08
C TYR A 360 5.61 -11.35 -3.85
N VAL A 361 5.53 -12.66 -4.06
CA VAL A 361 4.27 -13.39 -3.93
C VAL A 361 4.37 -14.35 -2.75
N VAL A 362 3.61 -14.07 -1.69
CA VAL A 362 3.52 -14.93 -0.51
C VAL A 362 2.60 -16.09 -0.81
N ASP A 363 3.07 -17.29 -0.48
CA ASP A 363 2.24 -18.49 -0.58
C ASP A 363 1.29 -18.55 0.62
N ARG A 364 0.01 -18.29 0.36
CA ARG A 364 -1.10 -18.41 1.31
C ARG A 364 -2.05 -19.55 0.95
N ARG A 365 -1.76 -20.30 -0.12
CA ARG A 365 -2.62 -21.38 -0.61
C ARG A 365 -2.11 -22.75 -0.20
N LEU A 366 -0.80 -23.00 -0.29
CA LEU A 366 -0.20 -24.31 -0.04
C LEU A 366 0.51 -24.40 1.32
N LYS A 367 0.61 -23.27 2.04
CA LYS A 367 1.28 -23.17 3.34
C LYS A 367 0.30 -22.88 4.48
N GLY A 368 0.69 -23.30 5.68
CA GLY A 368 0.02 -22.89 6.91
C GLY A 368 0.20 -21.41 7.20
N VAL A 369 -0.71 -20.84 8.01
CA VAL A 369 -0.72 -19.40 8.31
C VAL A 369 0.61 -18.91 8.89
N ASP A 370 1.23 -19.68 9.79
CA ASP A 370 2.51 -19.30 10.40
C ASP A 370 3.65 -19.24 9.39
N ASP A 371 3.71 -20.22 8.46
CA ASP A 371 4.71 -20.25 7.40
C ASP A 371 4.52 -19.10 6.40
N SER A 372 3.27 -18.75 6.07
CA SER A 372 2.97 -17.57 5.25
C SER A 372 3.41 -16.27 5.93
N VAL A 373 3.19 -16.15 7.25
CA VAL A 373 3.67 -15.01 8.06
C VAL A 373 5.21 -14.95 8.06
N ASN A 374 5.87 -16.10 8.23
CA ASN A 374 7.33 -16.19 8.20
C ASN A 374 7.91 -15.84 6.82
N GLN A 375 7.24 -16.26 5.73
CA GLN A 375 7.62 -15.90 4.37
C GLN A 375 7.46 -14.39 4.13
N LEU A 376 6.32 -13.81 4.50
CA LEU A 376 6.10 -12.37 4.42
C LEU A 376 7.16 -11.58 5.20
N THR A 377 7.45 -12.01 6.44
CA THR A 377 8.49 -11.42 7.28
C THR A 377 9.86 -11.49 6.60
N SER A 378 10.17 -12.61 5.95
CA SER A 378 11.46 -12.80 5.26
C SER A 378 11.60 -11.86 4.07
N TYR A 379 10.57 -11.72 3.22
CA TYR A 379 10.59 -10.75 2.12
C TYR A 379 10.79 -9.31 2.61
N MET A 380 10.10 -8.91 3.69
CA MET A 380 10.28 -7.60 4.29
C MET A 380 11.70 -7.40 4.85
N PHE A 381 12.25 -8.42 5.51
CA PHE A 381 13.60 -8.37 6.08
C PHE A 381 14.67 -8.27 4.98
N ASP A 382 14.57 -9.11 3.94
CA ASP A 382 15.48 -9.08 2.79
C ASP A 382 15.43 -7.74 2.05
N PHE A 383 14.25 -7.13 1.95
CA PHE A 383 14.10 -5.79 1.39
C PHE A 383 14.81 -4.73 2.25
N CYS A 384 14.75 -4.83 3.58
CA CYS A 384 15.46 -3.93 4.49
C CYS A 384 16.98 -4.00 4.35
N GLN A 385 17.52 -5.14 3.91
CA GLN A 385 18.96 -5.33 3.68
C GLN A 385 19.47 -4.71 2.38
N LYS A 386 18.58 -4.35 1.44
CA LYS A 386 18.98 -3.76 0.17
C LYS A 386 19.58 -2.36 0.38
N SER A 387 20.69 -2.06 -0.30
CA SER A 387 21.24 -0.70 -0.41
C SER A 387 20.32 0.25 -1.18
N ARG A 388 20.52 1.57 -1.05
CA ARG A 388 19.80 2.59 -1.83
C ARG A 388 19.90 2.33 -3.34
N ARG A 389 21.08 1.95 -3.84
CA ARG A 389 21.32 1.61 -5.26
C ARG A 389 20.50 0.38 -5.70
N GLN A 390 20.48 -0.69 -4.90
CA GLN A 390 19.68 -1.87 -5.20
C GLN A 390 18.18 -1.54 -5.21
N ARG A 391 17.69 -0.70 -4.29
CA ARG A 391 16.29 -0.26 -4.28
C ARG A 391 15.92 0.58 -5.51
N ILE A 392 16.79 1.52 -5.92
CA ILE A 392 16.59 2.30 -7.16
C ILE A 392 16.51 1.37 -8.38
N ASN A 393 17.45 0.43 -8.49
CA ASN A 393 17.47 -0.54 -9.58
C ASN A 393 16.23 -1.43 -9.59
N GLN A 394 15.75 -1.88 -8.42
CA GLN A 394 14.53 -2.67 -8.33
C GLN A 394 13.31 -1.86 -8.78
N ARG A 395 13.16 -0.61 -8.33
CA ARG A 395 12.09 0.28 -8.80
C ARG A 395 12.08 0.46 -10.32
N ASN A 396 13.25 0.63 -10.94
CA ASN A 396 13.38 0.69 -12.41
C ASN A 396 12.93 -0.61 -13.09
N ARG A 397 13.13 -1.76 -12.46
CA ARG A 397 12.63 -3.04 -12.99
C ARG A 397 11.13 -3.18 -12.80
N THR A 398 10.59 -2.74 -11.66
CA THR A 398 9.16 -2.75 -11.37
C THR A 398 8.38 -1.88 -12.36
N GLU A 399 8.85 -0.67 -12.63
CA GLU A 399 8.20 0.26 -13.56
C GLU A 399 8.09 -0.32 -14.99
N ARG A 400 9.09 -1.08 -15.44
CA ARG A 400 9.06 -1.76 -16.75
C ARG A 400 7.93 -2.76 -16.90
N LEU A 401 7.37 -3.26 -15.80
CA LEU A 401 6.24 -4.18 -15.82
C LEU A 401 4.91 -3.47 -16.05
N SER A 402 4.86 -2.13 -15.99
CA SER A 402 3.64 -1.35 -16.19
C SER A 402 2.97 -1.64 -17.54
N ASP A 403 3.75 -1.89 -18.60
CA ASP A 403 3.24 -2.25 -19.93
C ASP A 403 2.48 -3.58 -19.95
N LEU A 404 2.77 -4.49 -19.02
CA LEU A 404 2.03 -5.75 -18.88
C LEU A 404 0.62 -5.55 -18.33
N LEU A 405 0.39 -4.41 -17.66
CA LEU A 405 -0.84 -4.04 -16.95
C LEU A 405 -1.68 -3.02 -17.73
N ASP A 406 -1.21 -2.55 -18.89
CA ASP A 406 -1.92 -1.56 -19.69
C ASP A 406 -3.10 -2.17 -20.47
N TRP A 407 -4.19 -1.39 -20.59
CA TRP A 407 -5.37 -1.78 -21.37
C TRP A 407 -5.07 -2.13 -22.84
N LYS A 408 -4.00 -1.60 -23.43
CA LYS A 408 -3.56 -1.98 -24.79
C LYS A 408 -3.26 -3.47 -24.90
N ARG A 409 -2.72 -4.07 -23.83
CA ARG A 409 -2.45 -5.51 -23.77
C ARG A 409 -3.63 -6.28 -23.22
N MET A 410 -4.16 -5.89 -22.06
CA MET A 410 -5.23 -6.64 -21.38
C MET A 410 -6.56 -6.59 -22.15
N GLY A 411 -6.81 -5.53 -22.93
CA GLY A 411 -7.98 -5.40 -23.79
C GLY A 411 -8.07 -6.47 -24.89
N LEU A 412 -6.97 -7.15 -25.22
CA LEU A 412 -6.99 -8.26 -26.17
C LEU A 412 -7.83 -9.44 -25.66
N GLU A 413 -7.86 -9.69 -24.34
CA GLU A 413 -8.69 -10.75 -23.76
C GLU A 413 -10.19 -10.44 -23.93
N TYR A 414 -10.57 -9.16 -23.84
CA TYR A 414 -11.94 -8.72 -24.12
C TYR A 414 -12.31 -8.86 -25.60
N VAL A 415 -11.35 -8.72 -26.52
CA VAL A 415 -11.57 -9.03 -27.94
C VAL A 415 -11.86 -10.53 -28.13
N LYS A 416 -11.06 -11.41 -27.49
CA LYS A 416 -11.25 -12.87 -27.56
C LYS A 416 -12.62 -13.30 -27.01
N ALA A 417 -13.05 -12.74 -25.88
CA ALA A 417 -14.37 -13.05 -25.30
C ALA A 417 -15.52 -12.65 -26.24
N ARG A 418 -15.42 -11.49 -26.90
CA ARG A 418 -16.40 -11.04 -27.90
C ARG A 418 -16.42 -11.91 -29.14
N GLN A 419 -15.25 -12.31 -29.65
CA GLN A 419 -15.15 -13.25 -30.77
C GLN A 419 -15.76 -14.61 -30.44
N LEU A 420 -15.53 -15.12 -29.23
CA LEU A 420 -16.11 -16.38 -28.77
C LEU A 420 -17.64 -16.31 -28.68
N ALA A 421 -18.18 -15.20 -28.15
CA ALA A 421 -19.63 -14.99 -28.06
C ALA A 421 -20.28 -14.98 -29.45
N LEU A 422 -19.70 -14.24 -30.40
CA LEU A 422 -20.16 -14.22 -31.78
C LEU A 422 -20.11 -15.62 -32.41
N ARG A 423 -19.01 -16.36 -32.21
CA ARG A 423 -18.86 -17.72 -32.75
C ARG A 423 -19.93 -18.69 -32.22
N ARG A 424 -20.33 -18.56 -30.94
CA ARG A 424 -21.38 -19.40 -30.33
C ARG A 424 -22.78 -19.04 -30.84
N GLY A 425 -23.09 -17.76 -30.94
CA GLY A 425 -24.42 -17.31 -31.41
C GLY A 425 -24.65 -17.45 -32.91
N THR A 426 -23.60 -17.37 -33.74
CA THR A 426 -23.70 -17.32 -35.21
C THR A 426 -23.21 -18.59 -35.91
N CYS A 427 -23.35 -19.75 -35.27
CA CYS A 427 -22.79 -21.03 -35.74
C CYS A 427 -23.18 -21.42 -37.19
N SER A 428 -24.20 -20.79 -37.78
CA SER A 428 -24.61 -20.92 -39.19
C SER A 428 -23.95 -19.91 -40.16
N TYR A 429 -23.49 -18.75 -39.70
CA TYR A 429 -22.87 -17.70 -40.54
C TYR A 429 -21.34 -17.81 -40.61
N PHE A 430 -20.67 -18.25 -39.55
CA PHE A 430 -19.21 -18.31 -39.50
C PHE A 430 -18.61 -19.38 -40.44
N SER A 431 -19.38 -20.42 -40.81
CA SER A 431 -18.99 -21.44 -41.79
C SER A 431 -18.98 -20.94 -43.25
N LEU A 432 -19.63 -19.80 -43.53
CA LEU A 432 -19.71 -19.21 -44.87
C LEU A 432 -18.56 -18.23 -45.17
N LEU A 433 -17.92 -17.65 -44.16
CA LEU A 433 -16.79 -16.71 -44.31
C LEU A 433 -15.41 -17.40 -44.38
N SER A 434 -15.37 -18.71 -44.13
CA SER A 434 -14.16 -19.54 -44.21
C SER A 434 -14.09 -20.40 -45.48
N ARG A 435 -14.82 -20.03 -46.54
CA ARG A 435 -14.72 -20.62 -47.88
C ARG A 435 -14.17 -19.63 -48.88
#